data_AF-A0A7J9YVQ9-F1
#
_entry.id   AF-A0A7J9YVQ9-F1
#
_cell.length_a   1.000
_cell.length_b   1.000
_cell.length_c   1.000
_cell.angle_alpha   90.00
_cell.angle_beta   90.00
_cell.angle_gamma   90.00
#
_symmetry.space_group_name_H-M   'P 1'
#
loop_
_entity.id
_entity.type
_entity.pdbx_description
1 polymer ?
#
loop_
_entity_poly.entity_id
_entity_poly.type
_entity_poly.pdbx_seq_one_letter_code
_entity_poly.pdbx_strand_id
1 'polypeptide(L)'
;MPAGGAGILAGVGGKLALKAKAAALYGLAGVGGTGGIAVLVVLLGGGAQGTVCGPAGDGGAFADAPGSLGGVAGTGVTREELEAVREGSPFVTGAFEPGKYLATVYGPPWGGINGPGVGTSGGIPINGGAPRRYMLAVDPGYLGHGQLVYVWPNPFDWKGPFVTADTGGAIVGRHIDIYDWLGPAYHGRWPNPQVEVANQPLVPTGGGAPTPAALGGAPLGECPGGGGELGLVGETGEVVVLPGANREGVPLQRPLVEYLEHVAGVAGRRLAVCTGSNHSQYTASGGVSDHWSGLGADICSSANGFPIASPADGDWRDNRGTRIAAAGLRVAGLSEKEAWRYANEAGFIEELCVKGWRLQVIWLATDHWDHVHFGLREGCDFGGVVEVPY
;
A
#
# COMPACT_ATOMS: atom_id res chain seq x y z
N MET A 1 -23.32 -46.85 39.71
CA MET A 1 -24.50 -47.49 39.08
C MET A 1 -25.75 -46.89 39.73
N PRO A 2 -26.88 -46.67 39.04
CA PRO A 2 -27.16 -46.69 37.59
C PRO A 2 -27.26 -45.23 37.01
N ALA A 3 -26.85 -44.94 35.77
CA ALA A 3 -27.43 -45.22 34.44
C ALA A 3 -28.48 -44.17 34.02
N GLY A 4 -28.19 -43.47 32.91
CA GLY A 4 -29.09 -42.54 32.21
C GLY A 4 -28.38 -41.97 31.00
N GLY A 5 -28.42 -42.70 29.88
CA GLY A 5 -27.82 -42.32 28.61
C GLY A 5 -28.73 -41.44 27.76
N ALA A 6 -28.12 -40.63 26.90
CA ALA A 6 -28.72 -40.12 25.67
C ALA A 6 -27.59 -39.90 24.66
N GLY A 7 -27.54 -40.75 23.65
CA GLY A 7 -26.67 -40.57 22.49
C GLY A 7 -27.31 -39.62 21.49
N ILE A 8 -26.51 -38.75 20.88
CA ILE A 8 -26.87 -38.01 19.67
C ILE A 8 -25.76 -38.25 18.64
N LEU A 9 -26.14 -39.01 17.61
CA LEU A 9 -25.41 -39.17 16.36
C LEU A 9 -25.76 -38.00 15.43
N ALA A 10 -24.76 -37.26 14.99
CA ALA A 10 -24.76 -36.47 13.77
C ALA A 10 -23.29 -36.37 13.34
N GLY A 11 -22.85 -36.73 12.14
CA GLY A 11 -23.53 -36.77 10.85
C GLY A 11 -22.52 -36.20 9.87
N VAL A 12 -21.66 -37.08 9.34
CA VAL A 12 -20.63 -36.76 8.35
C VAL A 12 -21.33 -36.43 7.03
N GLY A 13 -21.31 -35.15 6.62
CA GLY A 13 -21.89 -34.67 5.37
C GLY A 13 -20.80 -34.16 4.42
N GLY A 14 -20.47 -34.94 3.40
CA GLY A 14 -19.47 -34.63 2.38
C GLY A 14 -19.88 -33.48 1.46
N LYS A 15 -18.89 -32.68 1.03
CA LYS A 15 -19.04 -31.70 -0.04
C LYS A 15 -18.97 -32.42 -1.39
N LEU A 16 -20.11 -32.51 -2.08
CA LEU A 16 -20.20 -32.98 -3.46
C LEU A 16 -19.79 -31.85 -4.43
N ALA A 17 -18.89 -32.19 -5.35
CA ALA A 17 -18.51 -31.35 -6.49
C ALA A 17 -19.67 -31.22 -7.49
N LEU A 18 -19.93 -30.00 -7.97
CA LEU A 18 -20.77 -29.75 -9.14
C LEU A 18 -19.89 -29.59 -10.39
N LYS A 19 -19.86 -30.63 -11.23
CA LYS A 19 -19.48 -30.56 -12.65
C LYS A 19 -20.63 -31.15 -13.47
N ALA A 20 -21.20 -30.35 -14.37
CA ALA A 20 -21.94 -30.75 -15.58
C ALA A 20 -22.66 -29.49 -16.13
N LYS A 21 -22.86 -29.26 -17.42
CA LYS A 21 -22.52 -29.96 -18.67
C LYS A 21 -22.75 -28.95 -19.80
N ALA A 22 -21.90 -28.99 -20.83
CA ALA A 22 -22.17 -28.42 -22.13
C ALA A 22 -22.70 -29.52 -23.08
N ALA A 23 -23.79 -29.22 -23.81
CA ALA A 23 -24.31 -29.82 -25.06
C ALA A 23 -25.77 -29.29 -25.21
N ALA A 24 -26.36 -28.95 -26.34
CA ALA A 24 -26.13 -29.23 -27.76
C ALA A 24 -26.70 -28.04 -28.58
N LEU A 25 -26.06 -27.62 -29.67
CA LEU A 25 -26.37 -27.98 -31.08
C LEU A 25 -27.85 -27.88 -31.49
N TYR A 26 -28.17 -26.91 -32.34
CA TYR A 26 -29.05 -27.10 -33.50
C TYR A 26 -28.53 -26.27 -34.67
N GLY A 27 -28.28 -26.94 -35.80
CA GLY A 27 -27.90 -26.32 -37.06
C GLY A 27 -29.11 -25.86 -37.87
N LEU A 28 -28.86 -24.95 -38.80
CA LEU A 28 -29.69 -24.74 -39.98
C LEU A 28 -28.77 -24.32 -41.13
N ALA A 29 -28.78 -25.14 -42.18
CA ALA A 29 -28.11 -24.91 -43.44
C ALA A 29 -28.81 -23.77 -44.22
N GLY A 30 -28.02 -22.99 -44.96
CA GLY A 30 -28.50 -21.93 -45.84
C GLY A 30 -27.46 -21.55 -46.89
N VAL A 31 -27.46 -22.32 -47.97
CA VAL A 31 -26.84 -22.17 -49.30
C VAL A 31 -26.58 -20.73 -49.79
N GLY A 32 -25.38 -20.51 -50.36
CA GLY A 32 -25.22 -19.74 -51.61
C GLY A 32 -24.64 -18.33 -51.50
N GLY A 33 -23.35 -18.18 -51.84
CA GLY A 33 -22.74 -16.85 -52.02
C GLY A 33 -21.27 -16.92 -52.41
N THR A 34 -21.01 -17.03 -53.70
CA THR A 34 -19.70 -16.84 -54.33
C THR A 34 -19.14 -15.44 -54.06
N GLY A 35 -17.96 -15.36 -53.44
CA GLY A 35 -17.20 -14.11 -53.30
C GLY A 35 -15.74 -14.41 -52.96
N GLY A 36 -14.84 -14.14 -53.90
CA GLY A 36 -13.42 -14.50 -53.82
C GLY A 36 -12.69 -13.89 -52.63
N ILE A 37 -11.88 -14.71 -51.97
CA ILE A 37 -10.89 -14.28 -50.98
C ILE A 37 -9.58 -14.03 -51.73
N ALA A 38 -9.21 -12.75 -51.83
CA ALA A 38 -7.86 -12.34 -52.20
C ALA A 38 -6.91 -12.69 -51.05
N VAL A 39 -5.97 -13.60 -51.31
CA VAL A 39 -4.87 -13.90 -50.39
C VAL A 39 -3.82 -12.80 -50.56
N LEU A 40 -3.79 -11.84 -49.63
CA LEU A 40 -2.69 -10.88 -49.51
C LEU A 40 -1.62 -11.48 -48.59
N VAL A 41 -0.58 -12.05 -49.20
CA VAL A 41 0.65 -12.43 -48.50
C VAL A 41 1.46 -11.17 -48.24
N VAL A 42 1.45 -10.66 -47.01
CA VAL A 42 2.38 -9.62 -46.58
C VAL A 42 3.57 -10.29 -45.91
N LEU A 43 4.69 -10.32 -46.63
CA LEU A 43 6.01 -10.63 -46.11
C LEU A 43 6.50 -9.44 -45.26
N LEU A 44 6.50 -9.58 -43.94
CA LEU A 44 7.28 -8.72 -43.06
C LEU A 44 8.55 -9.47 -42.65
N GLY A 45 9.64 -9.17 -43.36
CA GLY A 45 10.98 -9.52 -42.94
C GLY A 45 11.35 -8.72 -41.68
N GLY A 46 11.66 -9.42 -40.60
CA GLY A 46 12.21 -8.85 -39.38
C GLY A 46 13.63 -8.35 -39.64
N GLY A 47 13.80 -7.03 -39.66
CA GLY A 47 15.09 -6.39 -39.44
C GLY A 47 15.28 -6.18 -37.95
N ALA A 48 16.15 -6.96 -37.33
CA ALA A 48 16.67 -6.67 -36.00
C ALA A 48 17.57 -5.43 -36.10
N GLN A 49 17.12 -4.30 -35.56
CA GLN A 49 17.97 -3.16 -35.26
C GLN A 49 17.92 -2.94 -33.75
N GLY A 50 19.06 -3.12 -33.10
CA GLY A 50 19.23 -2.78 -31.69
C GLY A 50 19.08 -1.29 -31.51
N THR A 51 17.98 -0.87 -30.88
CA THR A 51 17.75 0.51 -30.51
C THR A 51 18.57 0.82 -29.27
N VAL A 52 19.65 1.57 -29.45
CA VAL A 52 20.31 2.30 -28.37
C VAL A 52 19.35 3.41 -27.95
N CYS A 53 18.79 3.34 -26.74
CA CYS A 53 17.85 4.34 -26.24
C CYS A 53 18.60 5.62 -25.81
N GLY A 54 18.53 6.66 -26.64
CA GLY A 54 18.61 8.06 -26.21
C GLY A 54 17.23 8.56 -25.74
N PRO A 55 17.16 9.68 -25.01
CA PRO A 55 15.97 10.05 -24.24
C PRO A 55 14.86 10.55 -25.15
N ALA A 56 13.67 9.98 -25.00
CA ALA A 56 12.44 10.49 -25.63
C ALA A 56 11.63 11.29 -24.60
N GLY A 57 11.68 12.62 -24.77
CA GLY A 57 10.60 13.61 -24.57
C GLY A 57 9.65 13.50 -23.38
N ASP A 58 9.93 14.28 -22.34
CA ASP A 58 9.08 15.37 -21.83
C ASP A 58 7.61 15.06 -21.50
N GLY A 59 7.40 14.15 -20.55
CA GLY A 59 6.22 14.08 -19.68
C GLY A 59 6.58 14.39 -18.22
N GLY A 60 7.53 15.30 -18.02
CA GLY A 60 8.27 15.59 -16.79
C GLY A 60 7.65 15.09 -15.48
N ALA A 61 8.15 13.94 -15.03
CA ALA A 61 8.04 13.49 -13.66
C ALA A 61 8.46 14.63 -12.72
N PHE A 62 7.53 15.08 -11.88
CA PHE A 62 7.83 15.99 -10.78
C PHE A 62 8.71 15.22 -9.79
N ALA A 63 10.01 15.48 -9.84
CA ALA A 63 11.02 14.95 -8.93
C ALA A 63 10.66 15.32 -7.48
N ASP A 64 10.15 14.34 -6.73
CA ASP A 64 10.19 14.06 -5.28
C ASP A 64 10.18 15.20 -4.23
N ALA A 65 9.86 16.45 -4.59
CA ALA A 65 9.69 17.56 -3.67
C ALA A 65 8.20 17.92 -3.52
N PRO A 66 7.71 18.31 -2.32
CA PRO A 66 6.32 18.71 -2.13
C PRO A 66 6.02 20.06 -2.82
N GLY A 67 5.70 20.00 -4.11
CA GLY A 67 5.13 21.10 -4.88
C GLY A 67 3.62 21.20 -4.70
N SER A 68 2.98 22.10 -5.46
CA SER A 68 1.52 22.12 -5.59
C SER A 68 1.03 20.77 -6.13
N LEU A 69 0.11 20.12 -5.43
CA LEU A 69 -0.47 18.83 -5.81
C LEU A 69 -1.67 18.98 -6.77
N GLY A 70 -1.93 20.19 -7.26
CA GLY A 70 -3.17 20.52 -7.95
C GLY A 70 -4.35 20.66 -6.98
N GLY A 71 -5.58 20.56 -7.49
CA GLY A 71 -6.79 20.75 -6.68
C GLY A 71 -6.94 22.18 -6.15
N VAL A 72 -7.75 22.34 -5.10
CA VAL A 72 -8.01 23.64 -4.48
C VAL A 72 -6.73 24.18 -3.86
N ALA A 73 -6.23 25.30 -4.39
CA ALA A 73 -5.04 25.99 -3.90
C ALA A 73 -3.77 25.10 -3.81
N GLY A 74 -3.67 24.05 -4.64
CA GLY A 74 -2.51 23.15 -4.63
C GLY A 74 -2.55 22.07 -3.54
N THR A 75 -3.66 21.93 -2.83
CA THR A 75 -3.82 20.97 -1.71
C THR A 75 -3.89 19.51 -2.14
N GLY A 76 -4.17 19.22 -3.41
CA GLY A 76 -4.52 17.87 -3.87
C GLY A 76 -5.95 17.44 -3.53
N VAL A 77 -6.72 18.27 -2.80
CA VAL A 77 -8.17 18.09 -2.56
C VAL A 77 -8.93 18.71 -3.74
N THR A 78 -9.88 17.99 -4.35
CA THR A 78 -10.70 18.55 -5.44
C THR A 78 -11.70 19.58 -4.90
N ARG A 79 -12.31 20.36 -5.80
CA ARG A 79 -13.34 21.32 -5.37
C ARG A 79 -14.56 20.59 -4.81
N GLU A 80 -14.95 19.51 -5.48
CA GLU A 80 -16.10 18.68 -5.12
C GLU A 80 -15.88 18.00 -3.76
N GLU A 81 -14.67 17.51 -3.49
CA GLU A 81 -14.31 16.96 -2.18
C GLU A 81 -14.40 18.02 -1.08
N LEU A 82 -13.87 19.23 -1.32
CA LEU A 82 -13.92 20.31 -0.35
C LEU A 82 -15.35 20.80 -0.08
N GLU A 83 -16.18 20.86 -1.11
CA GLU A 83 -17.61 21.18 -0.99
C GLU A 83 -18.35 20.09 -0.22
N ALA A 84 -18.08 18.82 -0.49
CA ALA A 84 -18.64 17.70 0.26
C ALA A 84 -18.27 17.76 1.76
N VAL A 85 -17.04 18.12 2.11
CA VAL A 85 -16.66 18.36 3.52
C VAL A 85 -17.50 19.48 4.13
N ARG A 86 -17.65 20.62 3.43
CA ARG A 86 -18.38 21.80 3.92
C ARG A 86 -19.88 21.56 4.09
N GLU A 87 -20.45 20.67 3.30
CA GLU A 87 -21.88 20.35 3.33
C GLU A 87 -22.20 19.18 4.26
N GLY A 88 -21.29 18.20 4.34
CA GLY A 88 -21.54 16.91 4.96
C GLY A 88 -20.85 16.66 6.30
N SER A 89 -19.78 17.38 6.63
CA SER A 89 -19.07 17.12 7.89
C SER A 89 -19.84 17.69 9.10
N PRO A 90 -20.01 16.90 10.19
CA PRO A 90 -20.61 17.40 11.43
C PRO A 90 -19.70 18.40 12.16
N PHE A 91 -18.46 18.58 11.69
CA PHE A 91 -17.44 19.44 12.29
C PHE A 91 -17.24 20.73 11.50
N VAL A 92 -18.15 21.06 10.58
CA VAL A 92 -18.16 22.37 9.92
C VAL A 92 -18.62 23.40 10.93
N THR A 93 -17.67 24.18 11.42
CA THR A 93 -17.90 25.31 12.32
C THR A 93 -17.31 26.58 11.72
N GLY A 94 -17.77 27.73 12.18
CA GLY A 94 -17.13 29.02 11.88
C GLY A 94 -15.86 29.28 12.70
N ALA A 95 -15.41 28.31 13.51
CA ALA A 95 -14.26 28.50 14.38
C ALA A 95 -12.98 28.62 13.55
N PHE A 96 -12.23 29.67 13.82
CA PHE A 96 -10.89 29.86 13.29
C PHE A 96 -10.06 30.64 14.31
N GLU A 97 -9.19 29.94 15.01
CA GLU A 97 -8.28 30.54 15.99
C GLU A 97 -6.83 30.50 15.51
N PRO A 98 -6.27 31.59 14.95
CA PRO A 98 -4.87 31.61 14.55
C PRO A 98 -3.94 31.52 15.77
N GLY A 99 -2.67 31.19 15.54
CA GLY A 99 -1.62 31.22 16.56
C GLY A 99 -0.76 29.96 16.59
N LYS A 100 -0.18 29.66 17.75
CA LYS A 100 0.71 28.49 17.91
C LYS A 100 -0.09 27.24 18.23
N TYR A 101 0.24 26.15 17.56
CA TYR A 101 -0.35 24.83 17.73
C TYR A 101 0.74 23.80 18.01
N LEU A 102 0.41 22.83 18.86
CA LEU A 102 1.11 21.55 18.85
C LEU A 102 0.77 20.84 17.54
N ALA A 103 1.75 20.26 16.88
CA ALA A 103 1.57 19.54 15.64
C ALA A 103 2.22 18.16 15.72
N THR A 104 1.47 17.17 15.27
CA THR A 104 1.94 15.81 15.03
C THR A 104 1.76 15.49 13.54
N VAL A 105 2.16 14.28 13.15
CA VAL A 105 1.91 13.75 11.81
C VAL A 105 1.17 12.42 11.93
N TYR A 106 0.22 12.20 11.02
CA TYR A 106 -0.48 10.93 10.87
C TYR A 106 -0.48 10.48 9.42
N GLY A 107 -0.38 9.19 9.17
CA GLY A 107 -0.25 8.67 7.83
C GLY A 107 0.02 7.18 7.81
N PRO A 108 0.05 6.55 6.62
CA PRO A 108 0.35 5.14 6.47
C PRO A 108 1.77 4.79 6.97
N PRO A 109 2.00 3.54 7.44
CA PRO A 109 0.97 2.53 7.72
C PRO A 109 0.19 2.92 8.98
N TRP A 110 -1.13 2.86 8.92
CA TRP A 110 -1.95 3.10 10.10
C TRP A 110 -1.94 1.85 10.99
N GLY A 111 -1.17 1.91 12.07
CA GLY A 111 -1.23 0.93 13.15
C GLY A 111 -2.16 1.39 14.29
N GLY A 112 -2.81 0.43 14.96
CA GLY A 112 -3.47 0.66 16.25
C GLY A 112 -4.75 1.50 16.19
N ILE A 113 -4.84 2.55 17.03
CA ILE A 113 -6.07 3.34 17.26
C ILE A 113 -6.42 4.30 16.11
N ASN A 114 -5.52 4.46 15.13
CA ASN A 114 -5.64 5.44 14.05
C ASN A 114 -6.61 5.03 12.92
N GLY A 115 -7.27 3.86 13.06
CA GLY A 115 -8.22 3.33 12.08
C GLY A 115 -7.55 2.81 10.80
N PRO A 116 -8.33 2.29 9.85
CA PRO A 116 -7.81 1.68 8.63
C PRO A 116 -7.35 2.71 7.57
N GLY A 117 -7.41 4.01 7.89
CA GLY A 117 -7.16 5.13 6.98
C GLY A 117 -7.82 5.00 5.61
N VAL A 118 -9.11 4.66 5.63
CA VAL A 118 -9.92 4.62 4.41
C VAL A 118 -10.43 6.03 4.06
N GLY A 119 -10.71 6.86 5.06
CA GLY A 119 -11.17 8.22 4.87
C GLY A 119 -11.01 9.08 6.11
N THR A 120 -11.13 10.38 5.93
CA THR A 120 -11.17 11.39 7.00
C THR A 120 -12.57 11.47 7.61
N SER A 121 -12.69 12.03 8.80
CA SER A 121 -14.00 12.35 9.42
C SER A 121 -14.82 13.39 8.65
N GLY A 122 -14.21 14.14 7.72
CA GLY A 122 -14.89 14.98 6.75
C GLY A 122 -15.36 14.25 5.49
N GLY A 123 -15.10 12.95 5.36
CA GLY A 123 -15.55 12.11 4.24
C GLY A 123 -14.61 12.09 3.03
N ILE A 124 -13.45 12.75 3.10
CA ILE A 124 -12.43 12.68 2.06
C ILE A 124 -11.74 11.30 2.10
N PRO A 125 -11.72 10.51 1.01
CA PRO A 125 -11.13 9.17 0.99
C PRO A 125 -9.60 9.23 0.89
N ILE A 126 -8.86 8.65 1.84
CA ILE A 126 -7.38 8.70 1.89
C ILE A 126 -6.70 7.36 1.57
N ASN A 127 -7.50 6.29 1.40
CA ASN A 127 -7.14 4.95 0.91
C ASN A 127 -5.63 4.60 1.02
N GLY A 128 -5.12 4.26 2.19
CA GLY A 128 -3.72 3.78 2.34
C GLY A 128 -2.59 4.80 2.14
N GLY A 129 -2.86 6.11 2.05
CA GLY A 129 -1.86 7.11 1.68
C GLY A 129 -2.05 7.70 0.29
N ALA A 130 -3.01 7.20 -0.47
CA ALA A 130 -3.36 7.69 -1.79
C ALA A 130 -4.83 8.13 -1.84
N PRO A 131 -5.12 9.36 -2.28
CA PRO A 131 -4.21 10.31 -2.92
C PRO A 131 -3.40 11.16 -1.93
N ARG A 132 -2.34 11.78 -2.45
CA ARG A 132 -1.48 12.75 -1.75
C ARG A 132 -2.25 14.04 -1.51
N ARG A 133 -2.31 14.56 -0.28
CA ARG A 133 -3.09 15.77 0.01
C ARG A 133 -2.55 16.57 1.18
N TYR A 134 -2.39 17.88 1.05
CA TYR A 134 -2.12 18.78 2.19
C TYR A 134 -3.40 18.94 3.03
N MET A 135 -3.55 18.12 4.07
CA MET A 135 -4.72 18.11 4.96
C MET A 135 -4.32 18.01 6.44
N LEU A 136 -5.26 18.37 7.31
CA LEU A 136 -5.10 18.31 8.76
C LEU A 136 -6.26 17.58 9.43
N ALA A 137 -5.92 16.83 10.50
CA ALA A 137 -6.83 16.56 11.60
C ALA A 137 -6.75 17.70 12.63
N VAL A 138 -7.90 18.15 13.13
CA VAL A 138 -8.00 19.32 14.01
C VAL A 138 -9.04 19.12 15.12
N ASP A 139 -8.98 19.96 16.16
CA ASP A 139 -10.10 20.19 17.07
C ASP A 139 -11.09 21.19 16.42
N PRO A 140 -12.35 20.77 16.13
CA PRO A 140 -13.36 21.63 15.50
C PRO A 140 -13.78 22.87 16.31
N GLY A 141 -13.47 22.90 17.61
CA GLY A 141 -13.67 24.07 18.48
C GLY A 141 -12.69 25.22 18.19
N TYR A 142 -11.55 24.92 17.56
CA TYR A 142 -10.50 25.88 17.22
C TYR A 142 -10.39 26.12 15.71
N LEU A 143 -10.54 25.06 14.91
CA LEU A 143 -10.48 25.11 13.45
C LEU A 143 -11.61 24.26 12.86
N GLY A 144 -12.61 24.88 12.25
CA GLY A 144 -13.73 24.17 11.62
C GLY A 144 -13.30 23.38 10.38
N HIS A 145 -14.03 22.30 10.04
CA HIS A 145 -13.82 21.56 8.78
C HIS A 145 -14.12 22.41 7.54
N GLY A 146 -13.48 22.08 6.42
CA GLY A 146 -13.68 22.73 5.13
C GLY A 146 -12.93 24.06 4.96
N GLN A 147 -12.02 24.39 5.87
CA GLN A 147 -11.22 25.61 5.83
C GLN A 147 -9.87 25.38 5.15
N LEU A 148 -9.34 26.44 4.55
CA LEU A 148 -7.96 26.48 4.07
C LEU A 148 -7.12 27.21 5.12
N VAL A 149 -6.10 26.53 5.65
CA VAL A 149 -5.26 27.06 6.72
C VAL A 149 -3.79 26.94 6.34
N TYR A 150 -2.99 27.94 6.68
CA TYR A 150 -1.55 27.93 6.45
C TYR A 150 -0.85 27.48 7.71
N VAL A 151 0.08 26.53 7.57
CA VAL A 151 0.81 25.92 8.69
C VAL A 151 2.31 26.04 8.44
N TRP A 152 3.05 26.60 9.40
CA TRP A 152 4.50 26.72 9.28
C TRP A 152 5.23 26.65 10.63
N PRO A 153 6.38 25.95 10.72
CA PRO A 153 6.93 25.02 9.74
C PRO A 153 6.01 23.79 9.57
N ASN A 154 6.22 22.98 8.54
CA ASN A 154 5.51 21.72 8.34
C ASN A 154 6.47 20.69 7.72
N PRO A 155 6.18 19.38 7.79
CA PRO A 155 7.12 18.35 7.35
C PRO A 155 7.47 18.50 5.87
N PHE A 156 6.56 19.03 5.04
CA PHE A 156 6.71 19.07 3.59
C PHE A 156 7.48 20.27 3.03
N ASP A 157 7.86 21.24 3.87
CA ASP A 157 8.32 22.56 3.39
C ASP A 157 7.28 23.25 2.47
N TRP A 158 6.00 22.85 2.57
CA TRP A 158 4.92 23.36 1.73
C TRP A 158 4.43 24.71 2.26
N LYS A 159 4.46 25.75 1.41
CA LYS A 159 4.10 27.12 1.83
C LYS A 159 2.64 27.49 1.55
N GLY A 160 1.91 26.63 0.84
CA GLY A 160 0.49 26.85 0.57
C GLY A 160 -0.41 26.38 1.71
N PRO A 161 -1.73 26.40 1.50
CA PRO A 161 -2.66 26.00 2.53
C PRO A 161 -2.79 24.47 2.64
N PHE A 162 -3.36 24.05 3.77
CA PHE A 162 -3.87 22.72 4.06
C PHE A 162 -5.39 22.79 4.20
N VAL A 163 -6.10 21.70 3.88
CA VAL A 163 -7.53 21.56 4.15
C VAL A 163 -7.74 20.95 5.54
N THR A 164 -8.56 21.58 6.37
CA THR A 164 -9.06 20.95 7.60
C THR A 164 -10.20 20.00 7.24
N ALA A 165 -9.96 18.69 7.32
CA ALA A 165 -10.95 17.70 6.91
C ALA A 165 -11.03 16.50 7.84
N ASP A 166 -10.22 16.48 8.92
CA ASP A 166 -10.19 15.34 9.82
C ASP A 166 -10.21 15.75 11.30
N THR A 167 -10.37 14.77 12.18
CA THR A 167 -10.38 14.92 13.65
C THR A 167 -9.76 13.67 14.26
N GLY A 168 -9.38 13.74 15.53
CA GLY A 168 -8.90 12.57 16.26
C GLY A 168 -9.11 12.75 17.75
N GLY A 169 -9.32 11.65 18.49
CA GLY A 169 -9.58 11.71 19.93
C GLY A 169 -8.43 12.31 20.76
N ALA A 170 -7.21 12.29 20.22
CA ALA A 170 -6.03 12.92 20.82
C ALA A 170 -5.81 14.37 20.37
N ILE A 171 -6.53 14.82 19.33
CA ILE A 171 -6.36 16.14 18.72
C ILE A 171 -7.35 17.10 19.39
N VAL A 172 -6.95 17.64 20.54
CA VAL A 172 -7.78 18.48 21.41
C VAL A 172 -7.08 19.81 21.71
N GLY A 173 -7.83 20.91 21.66
CA GLY A 173 -7.33 22.26 21.86
C GLY A 173 -6.52 22.77 20.67
N ARG A 174 -5.43 23.48 20.96
CA ARG A 174 -4.48 23.94 19.94
C ARG A 174 -3.51 22.83 19.54
N HIS A 175 -4.06 21.71 19.06
CA HIS A 175 -3.32 20.58 18.52
C HIS A 175 -3.85 20.28 17.10
N ILE A 176 -2.95 20.10 16.15
CA ILE A 176 -3.25 19.60 14.81
C ILE A 176 -2.46 18.32 14.51
N ASP A 177 -2.98 17.50 13.61
CA ASP A 177 -2.26 16.37 13.04
C ASP A 177 -2.12 16.56 11.53
N ILE A 178 -0.90 16.55 11.01
CA ILE A 178 -0.65 16.78 9.58
C ILE A 178 -0.71 15.43 8.86
N TYR A 179 -1.56 15.33 7.84
CA TYR A 179 -1.65 14.12 7.02
C TYR A 179 -0.36 13.94 6.21
N ASP A 180 0.43 12.92 6.54
CA ASP A 180 1.71 12.57 5.93
C ASP A 180 1.63 11.31 5.08
N TRP A 181 1.47 11.49 3.76
CA TRP A 181 1.49 10.40 2.79
C TRP A 181 2.90 9.92 2.41
N LEU A 182 3.97 10.57 2.90
CA LEU A 182 5.35 10.13 2.66
C LEU A 182 5.75 8.97 3.60
N GLY A 183 5.00 8.79 4.70
CA GLY A 183 5.12 7.68 5.62
C GLY A 183 6.23 7.83 6.68
N PRO A 184 6.45 6.80 7.51
CA PRO A 184 7.21 6.89 8.76
C PRO A 184 8.68 7.30 8.59
N ALA A 185 9.28 7.00 7.43
CA ALA A 185 10.65 7.42 7.09
C ALA A 185 10.82 8.95 7.11
N TYR A 186 9.72 9.67 6.90
CA TYR A 186 9.66 11.12 6.88
C TYR A 186 9.22 11.71 8.22
N HIS A 187 8.35 11.01 8.97
CA HIS A 187 7.88 11.42 10.30
C HIS A 187 9.04 11.77 11.25
N GLY A 188 10.08 10.93 11.28
CA GLY A 188 11.22 11.09 12.19
C GLY A 188 12.15 12.26 11.86
N ARG A 189 11.98 12.92 10.70
CA ARG A 189 12.86 14.00 10.23
C ARG A 189 12.35 15.40 10.55
N TRP A 190 11.12 15.52 11.04
CA TRP A 190 10.54 16.80 11.40
C TRP A 190 10.55 16.98 12.93
N PRO A 191 11.56 17.64 13.50
CA PRO A 191 11.80 17.64 14.95
C PRO A 191 10.97 18.67 15.72
N ASN A 192 10.16 19.50 15.04
CA ASN A 192 9.50 20.63 15.68
C ASN A 192 8.00 20.41 15.84
N PRO A 193 7.51 20.13 17.06
CA PRO A 193 6.10 19.94 17.31
C PRO A 193 5.34 21.26 17.47
N GLN A 194 5.98 22.44 17.40
CA GLN A 194 5.28 23.72 17.46
C GLN A 194 5.26 24.43 16.11
N VAL A 195 4.04 24.69 15.63
CA VAL A 195 3.77 25.38 14.36
C VAL A 195 2.91 26.61 14.59
N GLU A 196 3.00 27.55 13.66
CA GLU A 196 2.08 28.66 13.55
C GLU A 196 0.98 28.31 12.54
N VAL A 197 -0.26 28.69 12.85
CA VAL A 197 -1.45 28.51 12.01
C VAL A 197 -2.08 29.87 11.73
N ALA A 198 -2.37 30.14 10.45
CA ALA A 198 -3.04 31.37 10.01
C ALA A 198 -4.01 31.14 8.84
N ASN A 199 -4.89 32.11 8.60
CA ASN A 199 -5.84 32.13 7.48
C ASN A 199 -5.23 32.80 6.22
N GLN A 200 -3.96 33.17 6.29
CA GLN A 200 -3.19 33.81 5.24
C GLN A 200 -1.77 33.22 5.21
N PRO A 201 -1.05 33.32 4.08
CA PRO A 201 0.31 32.80 3.97
C PRO A 201 1.22 33.31 5.09
N LEU A 202 1.85 32.37 5.80
CA LEU A 202 2.80 32.65 6.90
C LEU A 202 4.21 32.98 6.40
N VAL A 203 4.57 32.45 5.24
CA VAL A 203 5.84 32.70 4.58
C VAL A 203 5.53 33.40 3.26
N PRO A 204 6.24 34.49 2.90
CA PRO A 204 6.11 35.09 1.58
C PRO A 204 6.28 34.02 0.52
N THR A 205 5.22 33.74 -0.24
CA THR A 205 5.28 32.90 -1.42
C THR A 205 6.02 33.69 -2.49
N GLY A 206 7.35 33.68 -2.46
CA GLY A 206 8.15 34.02 -3.64
C GLY A 206 7.70 33.08 -4.73
N GLY A 207 6.81 33.56 -5.62
CA GLY A 207 5.82 32.79 -6.36
C GLY A 207 6.35 31.74 -7.35
N GLY A 208 6.97 30.69 -6.84
CA GLY A 208 7.33 29.49 -7.57
C GLY A 208 7.08 28.27 -6.69
N ALA A 209 6.73 27.16 -7.33
CA ALA A 209 6.89 25.84 -6.73
C ALA A 209 8.30 25.74 -6.12
N PRO A 210 8.46 25.10 -4.95
CA PRO A 210 9.77 24.97 -4.33
C PRO A 210 10.78 24.43 -5.35
N THR A 211 11.88 25.16 -5.54
CA THR A 211 13.05 24.61 -6.22
C THR A 211 13.62 23.58 -5.24
N PRO A 212 13.80 22.31 -5.64
CA PRO A 212 14.36 21.30 -4.74
C PRO A 212 15.68 21.82 -4.17
N ALA A 213 15.75 21.96 -2.84
CA ALA A 213 17.05 21.92 -2.19
C ALA A 213 17.64 20.55 -2.55
N ALA A 214 18.81 20.55 -3.19
CA ALA A 214 19.47 19.34 -3.68
C ALA A 214 19.67 18.34 -2.52
N LEU A 215 18.75 17.38 -2.37
CA LEU A 215 18.95 16.18 -1.60
C LEU A 215 19.90 15.30 -2.42
N GLY A 216 21.17 15.24 -2.01
CA GLY A 216 22.21 14.44 -2.65
C GLY A 216 22.06 12.92 -2.48
N GLY A 217 20.88 12.38 -2.77
CA GLY A 217 20.65 10.94 -2.92
C GLY A 217 20.35 10.63 -4.38
N ALA A 218 21.17 9.78 -5.02
CA ALA A 218 20.93 9.36 -6.38
C ALA A 218 19.51 8.74 -6.51
N PRO A 219 18.76 9.04 -7.58
CA PRO A 219 17.47 8.40 -7.82
C PRO A 219 17.65 6.89 -7.87
N LEU A 220 16.76 6.17 -7.17
CA LEU A 220 16.69 4.71 -7.21
C LEU A 220 16.39 4.32 -8.66
N GLY A 221 17.34 3.67 -9.34
CA GLY A 221 17.15 3.24 -10.72
C GLY A 221 15.91 2.37 -10.86
N GLU A 222 14.92 2.83 -11.63
CA GLU A 222 13.77 2.02 -12.02
C GLU A 222 14.23 0.87 -12.92
N CYS A 223 13.95 -0.37 -12.51
CA CYS A 223 13.92 -1.50 -13.43
C CYS A 223 12.53 -1.58 -14.10
N PRO A 224 12.44 -2.04 -15.36
CA PRO A 224 11.23 -1.94 -16.19
C PRO A 224 10.00 -2.64 -15.59
N GLY A 225 8.84 -2.12 -15.98
CA GLY A 225 7.51 -2.35 -15.42
C GLY A 225 6.97 -3.78 -15.41
N GLY A 226 5.86 -3.92 -14.67
CA GLY A 226 5.15 -5.16 -14.39
C GLY A 226 4.83 -6.00 -15.63
N GLY A 227 4.99 -7.31 -15.49
CA GLY A 227 4.68 -8.31 -16.53
C GLY A 227 5.81 -9.27 -16.94
N GLY A 228 7.05 -9.09 -16.45
CA GLY A 228 8.18 -9.97 -16.78
C GLY A 228 8.28 -11.26 -15.94
N GLU A 229 9.08 -12.23 -16.40
CA GLU A 229 9.47 -13.41 -15.60
C GLU A 229 10.07 -12.98 -14.25
N LEU A 230 9.83 -13.78 -13.21
CA LEU A 230 10.52 -13.56 -11.92
C LEU A 230 12.02 -13.87 -12.09
N GLY A 231 12.85 -13.17 -11.31
CA GLY A 231 14.29 -13.46 -11.22
C GLY A 231 14.55 -14.89 -10.74
N LEU A 232 15.78 -15.35 -10.93
CA LEU A 232 16.15 -16.72 -10.59
C LEU A 232 16.16 -16.91 -9.07
N VAL A 233 15.64 -18.05 -8.61
CA VAL A 233 15.74 -18.43 -7.19
C VAL A 233 17.22 -18.60 -6.82
N GLY A 234 17.63 -17.94 -5.74
CA GLY A 234 19.03 -17.90 -5.28
C GLY A 234 19.71 -16.55 -5.49
N GLU A 235 19.13 -15.67 -6.30
CA GLU A 235 19.54 -14.27 -6.36
C GLU A 235 19.17 -13.55 -5.05
N THR A 236 19.99 -12.58 -4.64
CA THR A 236 19.75 -11.69 -3.51
C THR A 236 19.70 -10.26 -4.02
N GLY A 237 18.76 -9.48 -3.51
CA GLY A 237 18.63 -8.04 -3.77
C GLY A 237 18.84 -7.21 -2.51
N GLU A 238 18.74 -5.90 -2.66
CA GLU A 238 18.88 -4.95 -1.55
C GLU A 238 17.58 -4.85 -0.75
N VAL A 239 17.68 -5.00 0.58
CA VAL A 239 16.60 -4.70 1.52
C VAL A 239 17.01 -3.52 2.39
N VAL A 240 16.16 -2.51 2.48
CA VAL A 240 16.37 -1.36 3.35
C VAL A 240 15.24 -1.25 4.35
N VAL A 241 15.61 -1.23 5.63
CA VAL A 241 14.66 -0.97 6.72
C VAL A 241 14.53 0.54 6.91
N LEU A 242 13.34 1.07 6.73
CA LEU A 242 13.11 2.51 6.84
C LEU A 242 13.21 2.99 8.28
N PRO A 243 13.57 4.28 8.51
CA PRO A 243 13.47 4.88 9.82
C PRO A 243 12.07 4.71 10.41
N GLY A 244 11.99 4.29 11.68
CA GLY A 244 10.73 4.05 12.38
C GLY A 244 10.07 2.69 12.10
N ALA A 245 10.56 1.90 11.14
CA ALA A 245 10.01 0.57 10.86
C ALA A 245 10.22 -0.40 12.05
N ASN A 246 11.34 -0.27 12.77
CA ASN A 246 11.63 -1.06 13.97
C ASN A 246 11.44 -0.23 15.23
N ARG A 247 11.01 -0.88 16.32
CA ARG A 247 11.08 -0.32 17.67
C ARG A 247 12.54 -0.22 18.10
N GLU A 248 12.79 0.73 18.99
CA GLU A 248 14.09 0.84 19.65
C GLU A 248 14.47 -0.47 20.34
N GLY A 249 15.69 -0.95 20.10
CA GLY A 249 16.23 -2.18 20.70
C GLY A 249 15.68 -3.49 20.13
N VAL A 250 14.76 -3.47 19.18
CA VAL A 250 14.17 -4.68 18.58
C VAL A 250 14.29 -4.62 17.05
N PRO A 251 15.45 -4.93 16.46
CA PRO A 251 15.58 -4.96 15.01
C PRO A 251 14.77 -6.13 14.42
N LEU A 252 14.58 -6.12 13.10
CA LEU A 252 14.19 -7.33 12.37
C LEU A 252 15.22 -8.41 12.62
N GLN A 253 14.75 -9.64 12.83
CA GLN A 253 15.62 -10.78 13.00
C GLN A 253 16.24 -11.19 11.67
N ARG A 254 17.48 -11.68 11.76
CA ARG A 254 18.29 -12.07 10.60
C ARG A 254 17.59 -13.06 9.65
N PRO A 255 16.88 -14.12 10.10
CA PRO A 255 16.20 -15.04 9.18
C PRO A 255 15.18 -14.34 8.27
N LEU A 256 14.45 -13.34 8.79
CA LEU A 256 13.50 -12.57 7.99
C LEU A 256 14.21 -11.67 6.97
N VAL A 257 15.28 -10.98 7.39
CA VAL A 257 16.04 -10.10 6.48
C VAL A 257 16.65 -10.90 5.33
N GLU A 258 17.29 -12.04 5.62
CA GLU A 258 17.87 -12.93 4.60
C GLU A 258 16.80 -13.47 3.64
N TYR A 259 15.62 -13.82 4.16
CA TYR A 259 14.49 -14.20 3.31
C TYR A 259 14.07 -13.05 2.38
N LEU A 260 13.90 -11.83 2.92
CA LEU A 260 13.52 -10.65 2.14
C LEU A 260 14.58 -10.27 1.09
N GLU A 261 15.86 -10.50 1.35
CA GLU A 261 16.94 -10.28 0.36
C GLU A 261 16.75 -11.22 -0.83
N HIS A 262 16.41 -12.48 -0.61
CA HIS A 262 16.06 -13.38 -1.70
C HIS A 262 14.78 -12.95 -2.43
N VAL A 263 13.77 -12.46 -1.69
CA VAL A 263 12.56 -11.92 -2.32
C VAL A 263 12.90 -10.71 -3.20
N ALA A 264 13.78 -9.82 -2.74
CA ALA A 264 14.25 -8.66 -3.50
C ALA A 264 14.95 -9.09 -4.80
N GLY A 265 15.81 -10.12 -4.72
CA GLY A 265 16.49 -10.70 -5.88
C GLY A 265 15.50 -11.26 -6.90
N VAL A 266 14.61 -12.16 -6.46
CA VAL A 266 13.58 -12.77 -7.33
C VAL A 266 12.58 -11.74 -7.86
N ALA A 267 12.25 -10.71 -7.09
CA ALA A 267 11.40 -9.61 -7.56
C ALA A 267 12.12 -8.71 -8.58
N GLY A 268 13.45 -8.77 -8.66
CA GLY A 268 14.29 -7.94 -9.52
C GLY A 268 14.33 -6.48 -9.08
N ARG A 269 14.20 -6.22 -7.77
CA ARG A 269 14.13 -4.86 -7.23
C ARG A 269 14.58 -4.76 -5.79
N ARG A 270 15.05 -3.58 -5.41
CA ARG A 270 15.20 -3.22 -4.01
C ARG A 270 13.84 -3.23 -3.30
N LEU A 271 13.83 -3.74 -2.07
CA LEU A 271 12.68 -3.68 -1.16
C LEU A 271 12.94 -2.73 0.00
N ALA A 272 11.94 -1.91 0.32
CA ALA A 272 11.94 -1.04 1.48
C ALA A 272 10.91 -1.54 2.50
N VAL A 273 11.37 -1.90 3.71
CA VAL A 273 10.50 -2.30 4.81
C VAL A 273 9.99 -1.05 5.52
N CYS A 274 8.68 -0.83 5.47
CA CYS A 274 8.01 0.31 6.08
C CYS A 274 7.54 0.02 7.51
N THR A 275 7.07 -1.21 7.76
CA THR A 275 6.73 -1.72 9.09
C THR A 275 7.59 -2.94 9.34
N GLY A 276 8.43 -2.89 10.36
CA GLY A 276 9.19 -4.03 10.86
C GLY A 276 8.65 -4.40 12.23
N SER A 277 9.50 -4.34 13.26
CA SER A 277 9.05 -4.66 14.62
C SER A 277 8.13 -3.62 15.25
N ASN A 278 8.01 -2.42 14.67
CA ASN A 278 7.17 -1.36 15.20
C ASN A 278 5.68 -1.56 14.88
N HIS A 279 5.11 -2.63 15.44
CA HIS A 279 3.72 -3.02 15.32
C HIS A 279 3.18 -3.50 16.68
N SER A 280 1.85 -3.60 16.81
CA SER A 280 1.16 -4.10 18.00
C SER A 280 1.65 -5.49 18.43
N GLN A 281 1.70 -5.72 19.75
CA GLN A 281 2.16 -6.99 20.33
C GLN A 281 1.29 -8.18 19.95
N TYR A 282 -0.02 -7.97 19.90
CA TYR A 282 -1.00 -9.03 19.69
C TYR A 282 -1.70 -8.87 18.35
N THR A 283 -1.96 -10.01 17.68
CA THR A 283 -2.85 -10.10 16.52
C THR A 283 -4.31 -9.94 16.98
N ALA A 284 -5.24 -9.77 16.03
CA ALA A 284 -6.67 -9.71 16.32
C ALA A 284 -7.20 -10.98 17.03
N SER A 285 -6.54 -12.13 16.82
CA SER A 285 -6.84 -13.40 17.50
C SER A 285 -6.18 -13.57 18.87
N GLY A 286 -5.41 -12.57 19.34
CA GLY A 286 -4.72 -12.59 20.64
C GLY A 286 -3.38 -13.33 20.65
N GLY A 287 -2.91 -13.82 19.49
CA GLY A 287 -1.57 -14.38 19.35
C GLY A 287 -0.49 -13.29 19.35
N VAL A 288 0.76 -13.63 19.69
CA VAL A 288 1.87 -12.68 19.52
C VAL A 288 2.12 -12.46 18.02
N SER A 289 2.13 -11.20 17.59
CA SER A 289 2.38 -10.81 16.21
C SER A 289 3.82 -11.13 15.80
N ASP A 290 4.01 -11.63 14.58
CA ASP A 290 5.35 -11.90 14.06
C ASP A 290 6.18 -10.60 13.99
N HIS A 291 5.54 -9.47 13.64
CA HIS A 291 6.17 -8.15 13.75
C HIS A 291 6.71 -7.90 15.15
N TRP A 292 5.91 -8.15 16.19
CA TRP A 292 6.35 -7.87 17.55
C TRP A 292 7.64 -8.61 17.94
N SER A 293 7.82 -9.82 17.40
CA SER A 293 9.03 -10.62 17.59
C SER A 293 10.20 -10.23 16.67
N GLY A 294 10.00 -9.33 15.71
CA GLY A 294 10.97 -8.98 14.68
C GLY A 294 11.03 -9.98 13.52
N LEU A 295 10.07 -10.89 13.42
CA LEU A 295 9.95 -11.87 12.33
C LEU A 295 8.81 -11.53 11.36
N GLY A 296 8.22 -10.33 11.46
CA GLY A 296 7.23 -9.79 10.53
C GLY A 296 7.71 -8.51 9.87
N ALA A 297 7.40 -8.33 8.59
CA ALA A 297 7.72 -7.14 7.81
C ALA A 297 6.66 -6.82 6.77
N ASP A 298 6.35 -5.54 6.62
CA ASP A 298 5.49 -5.02 5.57
C ASP A 298 6.31 -4.27 4.53
N ILE A 299 6.00 -4.56 3.27
CA ILE A 299 6.54 -3.89 2.09
C ILE A 299 5.45 -2.97 1.56
N CYS A 300 5.40 -1.72 2.03
CA CYS A 300 4.32 -0.79 1.69
C CYS A 300 4.41 -0.26 0.26
N SER A 301 3.23 -0.01 -0.32
CA SER A 301 2.96 0.68 -1.58
C SER A 301 3.71 2.01 -1.69
N SER A 302 3.63 2.84 -0.65
CA SER A 302 4.26 4.17 -0.62
C SER A 302 5.79 4.12 -0.76
N ALA A 303 6.44 3.19 -0.06
CA ALA A 303 7.90 3.04 -0.06
C ALA A 303 8.45 2.24 -1.24
N ASN A 304 7.62 1.37 -1.82
CA ASN A 304 8.00 0.48 -2.92
C ASN A 304 7.31 0.87 -4.23
N GLY A 305 6.72 2.06 -4.26
CA GLY A 305 6.06 2.66 -5.40
C GLY A 305 5.12 1.71 -6.12
N PHE A 306 4.18 1.03 -5.45
CA PHE A 306 3.20 0.20 -6.14
C PHE A 306 1.78 0.68 -5.82
N PRO A 307 0.81 0.58 -6.75
CA PRO A 307 -0.53 1.11 -6.50
C PRO A 307 -1.19 0.36 -5.35
N ILE A 308 -2.08 1.04 -4.64
CA ILE A 308 -2.93 0.38 -3.65
C ILE A 308 -3.96 -0.42 -4.42
N ALA A 309 -4.03 -1.72 -4.16
CA ALA A 309 -4.98 -2.58 -4.83
C ALA A 309 -6.35 -2.47 -4.14
N SER A 310 -7.41 -2.28 -4.90
CA SER A 310 -8.77 -2.39 -4.38
C SER A 310 -9.54 -3.43 -5.19
N PRO A 311 -10.28 -4.37 -4.55
CA PRO A 311 -11.19 -5.27 -5.26
C PRO A 311 -12.25 -4.54 -6.07
N ALA A 312 -12.57 -3.30 -5.70
CA ALA A 312 -13.55 -2.50 -6.40
C ALA A 312 -13.05 -2.03 -7.77
N ASP A 313 -11.73 -1.89 -7.94
CA ASP A 313 -11.14 -1.22 -9.11
C ASP A 313 -10.81 -2.19 -10.25
N GLY A 314 -10.94 -3.50 -10.04
CA GLY A 314 -10.80 -4.53 -11.07
C GLY A 314 -9.39 -4.75 -11.63
N ASP A 315 -8.44 -3.85 -11.33
CA ASP A 315 -7.12 -3.76 -11.97
C ASP A 315 -5.95 -3.94 -10.98
N TRP A 316 -6.06 -4.90 -10.05
CA TRP A 316 -4.95 -5.25 -9.16
C TRP A 316 -3.95 -6.24 -9.78
N ARG A 317 -4.20 -6.68 -11.02
CA ARG A 317 -3.48 -7.78 -11.68
C ARG A 317 -2.12 -7.36 -12.25
N ASP A 318 -1.90 -6.06 -12.47
CA ASP A 318 -0.59 -5.49 -12.83
C ASP A 318 0.03 -4.68 -11.68
N ASN A 319 -0.15 -5.17 -10.45
CA ASN A 319 0.39 -4.51 -9.28
C ASN A 319 1.80 -5.07 -8.97
N ARG A 320 2.78 -4.17 -8.84
CA ARG A 320 4.13 -4.55 -8.40
C ARG A 320 4.13 -5.20 -7.00
N GLY A 321 3.09 -5.00 -6.18
CA GLY A 321 2.85 -5.76 -4.95
C GLY A 321 2.60 -7.26 -5.20
N THR A 322 1.82 -7.61 -6.23
CA THR A 322 1.60 -9.00 -6.67
C THR A 322 2.91 -9.67 -7.07
N ARG A 323 3.80 -8.94 -7.76
CA ARG A 323 5.14 -9.45 -8.08
C ARG A 323 5.97 -9.74 -6.84
N ILE A 324 5.93 -8.87 -5.83
CA ILE A 324 6.65 -9.05 -4.57
C ILE A 324 6.11 -10.27 -3.81
N ALA A 325 4.78 -10.41 -3.72
CA ALA A 325 4.14 -11.57 -3.11
C ALA A 325 4.50 -12.88 -3.85
N ALA A 326 4.42 -12.88 -5.19
CA ALA A 326 4.82 -14.03 -6.00
C ALA A 326 6.31 -14.37 -5.86
N ALA A 327 7.19 -13.37 -5.79
CA ALA A 327 8.61 -13.57 -5.51
C ALA A 327 8.82 -14.26 -4.16
N GLY A 328 8.09 -13.83 -3.11
CA GLY A 328 8.12 -14.48 -1.80
C GLY A 328 7.74 -15.95 -1.82
N LEU A 329 6.63 -16.26 -2.50
CA LEU A 329 6.17 -17.64 -2.67
C LEU A 329 7.17 -18.49 -3.49
N ARG A 330 7.83 -17.91 -4.48
CA ARG A 330 8.86 -18.59 -5.26
C ARG A 330 10.11 -18.88 -4.43
N VAL A 331 10.54 -17.95 -3.58
CA VAL A 331 11.61 -18.18 -2.60
C VAL A 331 11.22 -19.28 -1.59
N ALA A 332 9.93 -19.40 -1.27
CA ALA A 332 9.38 -20.46 -0.44
C ALA A 332 9.41 -21.86 -1.08
N GLY A 333 9.70 -21.95 -2.39
CA GLY A 333 9.80 -23.20 -3.13
C GLY A 333 8.66 -23.46 -4.11
N LEU A 334 7.68 -22.55 -4.23
CA LEU A 334 6.61 -22.74 -5.21
C LEU A 334 7.14 -22.54 -6.64
N SER A 335 6.53 -23.26 -7.60
CA SER A 335 6.77 -22.98 -9.01
C SER A 335 6.27 -21.56 -9.35
N GLU A 336 6.86 -20.94 -10.38
CA GLU A 336 6.48 -19.57 -10.81
C GLU A 336 4.99 -19.46 -11.09
N LYS A 337 4.45 -20.48 -11.76
CA LYS A 337 3.04 -20.55 -12.12
C LYS A 337 2.16 -20.60 -10.87
N GLU A 338 2.54 -21.37 -9.86
CA GLU A 338 1.79 -21.44 -8.60
C GLU A 338 1.92 -20.14 -7.82
N ALA A 339 3.13 -19.61 -7.68
CA ALA A 339 3.40 -18.34 -7.01
C ALA A 339 2.56 -17.20 -7.59
N TRP A 340 2.51 -17.05 -8.93
CA TRP A 340 1.66 -16.06 -9.57
C TRP A 340 0.18 -16.33 -9.43
N ARG A 341 -0.25 -17.60 -9.50
CA ARG A 341 -1.66 -17.95 -9.29
C ARG A 341 -2.11 -17.48 -7.92
N TYR A 342 -1.37 -17.87 -6.89
CA TYR A 342 -1.62 -17.53 -5.50
C TYR A 342 -1.60 -16.02 -5.26
N ALA A 343 -0.55 -15.31 -5.67
CA ALA A 343 -0.45 -13.86 -5.47
C ALA A 343 -1.54 -13.04 -6.17
N ASN A 344 -2.18 -13.58 -7.23
CA ASN A 344 -3.27 -12.90 -7.94
C ASN A 344 -4.68 -13.19 -7.38
N GLU A 345 -4.81 -14.13 -6.44
CA GLU A 345 -6.08 -14.44 -5.80
C GLU A 345 -6.40 -13.36 -4.75
N ALA A 346 -7.60 -12.77 -4.82
CA ALA A 346 -8.04 -11.83 -3.80
C ALA A 346 -8.33 -12.58 -2.49
N GLY A 347 -8.03 -11.97 -1.35
CA GLY A 347 -8.15 -12.58 -0.03
C GLY A 347 -6.95 -13.46 0.35
N PHE A 348 -5.82 -13.30 -0.33
CA PHE A 348 -4.70 -14.23 -0.25
C PHE A 348 -3.94 -14.10 1.09
N ILE A 349 -4.05 -15.17 1.88
CA ILE A 349 -3.24 -15.45 3.07
C ILE A 349 -2.76 -16.89 2.90
N GLU A 350 -1.46 -17.09 2.71
CA GLU A 350 -0.88 -18.44 2.72
C GLU A 350 0.07 -18.60 3.88
N GLU A 351 -0.08 -19.73 4.56
CA GLU A 351 0.87 -20.21 5.55
C GLU A 351 1.55 -21.46 4.98
N LEU A 352 2.83 -21.33 4.65
CA LEU A 352 3.63 -22.39 4.04
C LEU A 352 4.63 -22.94 5.05
N CYS A 353 4.80 -24.26 5.08
CA CYS A 353 5.92 -24.88 5.79
C CYS A 353 7.12 -24.96 4.85
N VAL A 354 8.19 -24.25 5.21
CA VAL A 354 9.42 -24.14 4.42
C VAL A 354 10.59 -24.47 5.35
N LYS A 355 11.19 -25.67 5.21
CA LYS A 355 12.35 -26.11 6.02
C LYS A 355 12.15 -25.98 7.54
N GLY A 356 10.95 -26.32 8.03
CA GLY A 356 10.62 -26.23 9.45
C GLY A 356 10.28 -24.81 9.94
N TRP A 357 10.09 -23.87 9.03
CA TRP A 357 9.55 -22.54 9.31
C TRP A 357 8.16 -22.39 8.72
N ARG A 358 7.25 -21.78 9.46
CA ARG A 358 6.01 -21.22 8.92
C ARG A 358 6.34 -19.88 8.28
N LEU A 359 6.15 -19.79 6.98
CA LEU A 359 6.14 -18.56 6.22
C LEU A 359 4.69 -18.14 6.01
N GLN A 360 4.38 -16.91 6.37
CA GLN A 360 3.12 -16.25 6.08
C GLN A 360 3.36 -15.19 4.99
N VAL A 361 2.59 -15.24 3.91
CA VAL A 361 2.55 -14.19 2.89
C VAL A 361 1.12 -13.69 2.78
N ILE A 362 0.89 -12.40 3.00
CA ILE A 362 -0.43 -11.78 2.88
C ILE A 362 -0.38 -10.67 1.85
N TRP A 363 -1.31 -10.72 0.90
CA TRP A 363 -1.47 -9.73 -0.15
C TRP A 363 -2.92 -9.75 -0.65
N LEU A 364 -3.48 -8.59 -0.99
CA LEU A 364 -4.88 -8.49 -1.45
C LEU A 364 -5.89 -9.09 -0.44
N ALA A 365 -5.54 -9.17 0.84
CA ALA A 365 -6.47 -9.58 1.89
C ALA A 365 -7.18 -8.36 2.47
N THR A 366 -8.22 -8.58 3.29
CA THR A 366 -8.76 -7.52 4.15
C THR A 366 -7.60 -6.84 4.86
N ASP A 367 -7.57 -5.49 4.86
CA ASP A 367 -6.50 -4.63 5.38
C ASP A 367 -5.07 -4.78 4.79
N HIS A 368 -4.85 -5.59 3.75
CA HIS A 368 -3.55 -5.79 3.08
C HIS A 368 -3.59 -5.41 1.59
N TRP A 369 -4.13 -4.23 1.33
CA TRP A 369 -4.33 -3.67 -0.02
C TRP A 369 -3.19 -2.74 -0.45
N ASP A 370 -2.51 -2.17 0.53
CA ASP A 370 -1.49 -1.13 0.39
C ASP A 370 -0.10 -1.63 0.80
N HIS A 371 0.06 -2.90 1.16
CA HIS A 371 1.35 -3.51 1.49
C HIS A 371 1.35 -5.03 1.30
N VAL A 372 2.52 -5.60 1.05
CA VAL A 372 2.74 -7.06 1.11
C VAL A 372 3.34 -7.40 2.47
N HIS A 373 2.70 -8.30 3.20
CA HIS A 373 3.17 -8.75 4.50
C HIS A 373 3.92 -10.08 4.39
N PHE A 374 5.04 -10.18 5.11
CA PHE A 374 5.82 -11.40 5.31
C PHE A 374 6.01 -11.67 6.80
N GLY A 375 5.60 -12.86 7.25
CA GLY A 375 5.79 -13.34 8.62
C GLY A 375 6.54 -14.67 8.65
N LEU A 376 7.55 -14.80 9.51
CA LEU A 376 8.26 -16.06 9.76
C LEU A 376 8.03 -16.53 11.19
N ARG A 377 7.95 -17.85 11.36
CA ARG A 377 7.92 -18.47 12.67
C ARG A 377 8.55 -19.86 12.64
N GLU A 378 9.30 -20.21 13.66
CA GLU A 378 9.81 -21.58 13.80
C GLU A 378 8.67 -22.56 14.04
N GLY A 379 8.76 -23.74 13.43
CA GLY A 379 7.75 -24.78 13.48
C GLY A 379 6.75 -24.70 12.32
N CYS A 380 6.07 -25.81 12.08
CA CYS A 380 5.02 -25.95 11.07
C CYS A 380 3.75 -26.58 11.64
N ASP A 381 3.68 -26.75 12.96
CA ASP A 381 2.56 -27.34 13.70
C ASP A 381 1.36 -26.39 13.85
N PHE A 382 1.34 -25.29 13.09
CA PHE A 382 0.23 -24.36 13.03
C PHE A 382 -0.90 -24.92 12.13
N GLY A 383 -2.14 -24.76 12.57
CA GLY A 383 -3.29 -25.21 11.78
C GLY A 383 -3.41 -24.42 10.48
N GLY A 384 -3.53 -25.12 9.34
CA GLY A 384 -3.67 -24.50 8.02
C GLY A 384 -2.36 -24.38 7.23
N VAL A 385 -1.23 -24.78 7.80
CA VAL A 385 0.06 -24.75 7.10
C VAL A 385 0.13 -25.82 6.01
N VAL A 386 0.47 -25.41 4.79
CA VAL A 386 0.68 -26.31 3.65
C VAL A 386 2.16 -26.66 3.55
N GLU A 387 2.50 -27.94 3.56
CA GLU A 387 3.87 -28.39 3.24
C GLU A 387 4.13 -28.19 1.74
N VAL A 388 5.22 -27.50 1.43
CA VAL A 388 5.69 -27.35 0.06
C VAL A 388 6.62 -28.53 -0.25
N PRO A 389 6.25 -29.46 -1.15
CA PRO A 389 7.13 -30.54 -1.56
C PRO A 389 8.29 -29.93 -2.37
N TYR A 390 9.51 -30.12 -1.86
CA TYR A 390 10.74 -29.73 -2.55
C TYR A 390 11.01 -30.57 -3.80
#